data_AF-A0A8G0LAS3-F1
#
_entry.id   AF-A0A8G0LAS3-F1
#
_cell.length_a   1.000
_cell.length_b   1.000
_cell.length_c   1.000
_cell.angle_alpha   90.00
_cell.angle_beta   90.00
_cell.angle_gamma   90.00
#
_symmetry.space_group_name_H-M   'P 1'
#
loop_
_entity.id
_entity.type
_entity.pdbx_description
1 polymer ?
#
loop_
_entity_poly.entity_id
_entity_poly.type
_entity_poly.pdbx_seq_one_letter_code
_entity_poly.pdbx_strand_id
1 'polypeptide(L)'
;MRSTQTSASKRASRSAPAPSEQVKRESLELQEIRRRAQNLEGTVHRLNKELKRAHEEVTVLKKAVTENEAIINRAHATAISTLAGNVSRGITDDMIREELKRFLQTDFLSWCADLCTEKIIDEQAALHKFLQDGIINKRESYLKSPEYLKFTLNTPDGSGPFVLLQAVLIHRLCHLYLCDAYFLAKELHSKSNNRSNLCQLERIFGQTQPNAAIDWRIQTVECLEKSVPIVNENLQREVQMFVEDYKFLLSEIYDHEAHQDLVQIFADFAKLALKMWKTQTNIKWYDLNSFEEPHFQPGDPWIEVDHSLMSRMGRHLNGRPIGLLIHPMITSQSPSKSDKMEEVVWLKALAWVSDKDEPTNQEVVGQADSHRV
;
A
#
# COMPACT_ATOMS: atom_id res chain seq x y z
N MET A 1 -1.86 -77.41 -75.81
CA MET A 1 -0.83 -78.22 -76.53
C MET A 1 0.31 -78.50 -75.57
N ARG A 2 0.70 -79.78 -75.46
CA ARG A 2 1.94 -80.35 -74.89
C ARG A 2 2.22 -80.09 -73.40
N SER A 3 2.12 -81.13 -72.55
CA SER A 3 3.09 -82.24 -72.36
C SER A 3 4.25 -81.75 -71.47
N THR A 4 4.26 -82.09 -70.17
CA THR A 4 5.03 -83.21 -69.56
C THR A 4 6.53 -83.13 -69.89
N GLN A 5 7.49 -83.28 -68.98
CA GLN A 5 7.55 -84.26 -67.90
C GLN A 5 8.83 -84.05 -67.05
N THR A 6 8.75 -84.42 -65.77
CA THR A 6 9.76 -85.12 -64.94
C THR A 6 11.19 -84.57 -64.75
N SER A 7 11.61 -84.56 -63.48
CA SER A 7 12.63 -85.51 -63.01
C SER A 7 12.62 -85.65 -61.48
N ALA A 8 12.56 -86.89 -61.02
CA ALA A 8 12.66 -87.33 -59.64
C ALA A 8 14.11 -87.33 -59.15
N SER A 9 14.35 -87.19 -57.84
CA SER A 9 15.29 -88.07 -57.12
C SER A 9 15.28 -87.90 -55.60
N LYS A 10 15.42 -89.05 -54.93
CA LYS A 10 15.90 -89.31 -53.55
C LYS A 10 14.97 -89.07 -52.35
N ARG A 11 14.26 -90.16 -52.03
CA ARG A 11 14.20 -90.82 -50.70
C ARG A 11 15.33 -90.39 -49.76
N ALA A 12 14.95 -89.77 -48.64
CA ALA A 12 15.63 -89.89 -47.36
C ALA A 12 14.61 -90.34 -46.32
N SER A 13 14.99 -91.39 -45.60
CA SER A 13 14.25 -92.10 -44.58
C SER A 13 13.68 -91.15 -43.52
N ARG A 14 12.35 -91.10 -43.37
CA ARG A 14 11.70 -90.55 -42.17
C ARG A 14 11.06 -91.72 -41.42
N SER A 15 11.77 -92.17 -40.39
CA SER A 15 11.21 -93.00 -39.32
C SER A 15 9.93 -92.34 -38.80
N ALA A 16 8.80 -93.05 -38.85
CA ALA A 16 7.60 -92.63 -38.17
C ALA A 16 7.89 -92.60 -36.66
N PRO A 17 7.76 -91.44 -35.97
CA PRO A 17 7.98 -91.40 -34.54
C PRO A 17 6.86 -92.19 -33.86
N ALA A 18 7.22 -93.02 -32.87
CA ALA A 18 6.26 -93.81 -32.11
C ALA A 18 5.13 -92.91 -31.55
N PRO A 19 3.89 -93.41 -31.37
CA PRO A 19 2.74 -92.62 -30.91
C PRO A 19 3.03 -91.78 -29.65
N SER A 20 3.98 -92.21 -28.80
CA SER A 20 4.40 -91.48 -27.60
C SER A 20 5.20 -90.20 -27.87
N GLU A 21 5.89 -90.06 -29.00
CA GLU A 21 6.66 -88.84 -29.33
C GLU A 21 5.79 -87.73 -29.90
N GLN A 22 4.75 -88.08 -30.67
CA GLN A 22 3.82 -87.10 -31.22
C GLN A 22 2.92 -86.51 -30.13
N VAL A 23 2.42 -87.36 -29.22
CA VAL A 23 1.70 -86.93 -28.01
C VAL A 23 2.57 -86.05 -27.10
N LYS A 24 3.88 -86.33 -26.99
CA LYS A 24 4.81 -85.47 -26.24
C LYS A 24 5.00 -84.10 -26.89
N ARG A 25 5.08 -84.01 -28.22
CA ARG A 25 5.20 -82.72 -28.93
C ARG A 25 3.92 -81.89 -28.80
N GLU A 26 2.76 -82.51 -29.00
CA GLU A 26 1.46 -81.85 -28.84
C GLU A 26 1.23 -81.39 -27.39
N SER A 27 1.65 -82.19 -26.40
CA SER A 27 1.63 -81.80 -24.98
C SER A 27 2.54 -80.60 -24.69
N LEU A 28 3.73 -80.53 -25.30
CA LEU A 28 4.65 -79.41 -25.13
C LEU A 28 4.12 -78.13 -25.80
N GLU A 29 3.49 -78.25 -26.97
CA GLU A 29 2.84 -77.13 -27.65
C GLU A 29 1.64 -76.60 -26.88
N LEU A 30 0.78 -77.48 -26.35
CA LEU A 30 -0.33 -77.09 -25.48
C LEU A 30 0.16 -76.40 -24.20
N GLN A 31 1.27 -76.88 -23.63
CA GLN A 31 1.87 -76.27 -22.45
C GLN A 31 2.43 -74.88 -22.75
N GLU A 32 3.06 -74.70 -23.91
CA GLU A 32 3.59 -73.40 -24.36
C GLU A 32 2.46 -72.42 -24.71
N ILE A 33 1.38 -72.88 -25.36
CA ILE A 33 0.18 -72.07 -25.62
C ILE A 33 -0.47 -71.64 -24.30
N ARG A 34 -0.58 -72.55 -23.33
CA ARG A 34 -1.12 -72.24 -22.00
C ARG A 34 -0.27 -71.21 -21.26
N ARG A 35 1.06 -71.34 -21.34
CA ARG A 35 2.00 -70.37 -20.77
C ARG A 35 1.85 -68.99 -21.42
N ARG A 36 1.70 -68.93 -22.74
CA ARG A 36 1.45 -67.68 -23.48
C ARG A 36 0.12 -67.04 -23.11
N ALA A 37 -0.94 -67.84 -23.02
CA ALA A 37 -2.27 -67.35 -22.61
C ALA A 37 -2.23 -66.74 -21.20
N GLN A 38 -1.57 -67.40 -20.24
CA GLN A 38 -1.40 -66.86 -18.88
C GLN A 38 -0.58 -65.56 -18.86
N ASN A 39 0.46 -65.46 -19.70
CA ASN A 39 1.28 -64.25 -19.77
C ASN A 39 0.52 -63.07 -20.43
N LEU A 40 -0.30 -63.37 -21.43
CA LEU A 40 -1.22 -62.41 -22.05
C LEU A 40 -2.31 -61.95 -21.08
N GLU A 41 -2.92 -62.85 -20.31
CA GLU A 41 -3.87 -62.49 -19.25
C GLU A 41 -3.23 -61.58 -18.21
N GLY A 42 -2.01 -61.89 -17.77
CA GLY A 42 -1.24 -61.03 -16.86
C GLY A 42 -0.97 -59.64 -17.44
N THR A 43 -0.66 -59.57 -18.74
CA THR A 43 -0.41 -58.30 -19.44
C THR A 43 -1.69 -57.47 -19.59
N VAL A 44 -2.80 -58.10 -19.96
CA VAL A 44 -4.12 -57.45 -20.08
C VAL A 44 -4.58 -56.92 -18.72
N HIS A 45 -4.39 -57.71 -17.65
CA HIS A 45 -4.75 -57.28 -16.30
C HIS A 45 -3.92 -56.08 -15.85
N ARG A 46 -2.61 -56.08 -16.13
CA ARG A 46 -1.72 -54.93 -15.83
C ARG A 46 -2.14 -53.68 -16.60
N LEU A 47 -2.36 -53.79 -17.92
CA LEU A 47 -2.78 -52.67 -18.76
C LEU A 47 -4.14 -52.10 -18.34
N ASN A 48 -5.10 -52.94 -17.96
CA ASN A 48 -6.38 -52.47 -17.41
C ASN A 48 -6.21 -51.71 -16.09
N LYS A 49 -5.29 -52.14 -15.23
CA LYS A 49 -4.98 -51.45 -13.98
C LYS A 49 -4.30 -50.10 -14.22
N GLU A 50 -3.42 -50.00 -15.22
CA GLU A 50 -2.76 -48.76 -15.63
C GLU A 50 -3.76 -47.79 -16.30
N LEU A 51 -4.61 -48.30 -17.20
CA LEU A 51 -5.66 -47.51 -17.86
C LEU A 51 -6.63 -46.90 -16.84
N LYS A 52 -7.02 -47.68 -15.81
CA LYS A 52 -7.91 -47.20 -14.75
C LYS A 52 -7.24 -46.10 -13.91
N ARG A 53 -5.96 -46.26 -13.56
CA ARG A 53 -5.19 -45.23 -12.85
C ARG A 53 -5.03 -43.95 -13.68
N ALA A 54 -4.69 -44.07 -14.95
CA ALA A 54 -4.58 -42.92 -15.84
C ALA A 54 -5.92 -42.19 -16.00
N HIS A 55 -7.03 -42.92 -16.03
CA HIS A 55 -8.36 -42.32 -16.09
C HIS A 55 -8.68 -41.52 -14.81
N GLU A 56 -8.36 -42.07 -13.65
CA GLU A 56 -8.51 -41.39 -12.35
C GLU A 56 -7.65 -40.10 -12.28
N GLU A 57 -6.39 -40.15 -12.72
CA GLU A 57 -5.50 -38.98 -12.79
C GLU A 57 -6.05 -37.89 -13.73
N VAL A 58 -6.53 -38.27 -14.91
CA VAL A 58 -7.13 -37.32 -15.87
C VAL A 58 -8.39 -36.67 -15.30
N THR A 59 -9.22 -37.41 -14.54
CA THR A 59 -10.38 -36.81 -13.88
C THR A 59 -10.00 -35.81 -12.79
N VAL A 60 -8.96 -36.10 -12.00
CA VAL A 60 -8.45 -35.17 -10.98
C VAL A 60 -7.88 -33.92 -11.64
N LEU A 61 -7.07 -34.06 -12.69
CA LEU A 61 -6.50 -32.94 -13.42
C LEU A 61 -7.57 -32.07 -14.08
N LYS A 62 -8.59 -32.67 -14.70
CA LYS A 62 -9.72 -31.92 -15.27
C LYS A 62 -10.45 -31.09 -14.21
N LYS A 63 -10.67 -31.65 -13.03
CA LYS A 63 -11.30 -30.93 -11.92
C LYS A 63 -10.44 -29.74 -11.48
N ALA A 64 -9.13 -29.94 -11.32
CA ALA A 64 -8.20 -28.87 -10.96
C ALA A 64 -8.13 -27.76 -12.02
N VAL A 65 -8.16 -28.11 -13.31
CA VAL A 65 -8.23 -27.13 -14.42
C VAL A 65 -9.51 -26.30 -14.33
N THR A 66 -10.67 -26.94 -14.15
CA THR A 66 -11.94 -26.20 -14.03
C THR A 66 -12.00 -25.30 -12.79
N GLU A 67 -11.40 -25.72 -11.67
CA GLU A 67 -11.31 -24.91 -10.45
C GLU A 67 -10.38 -23.70 -10.67
N ASN A 68 -9.22 -23.92 -11.31
CA ASN A 68 -8.29 -22.84 -11.63
C ASN A 68 -8.88 -21.85 -12.65
N GLU A 69 -9.56 -22.33 -13.69
CA GLU A 69 -10.28 -21.47 -14.64
C GLU A 69 -11.35 -20.64 -13.93
N ALA A 70 -12.09 -21.21 -12.96
CA ALA A 70 -13.06 -20.46 -12.19
C ALA A 70 -12.40 -19.38 -11.31
N ILE A 71 -11.24 -19.66 -10.71
CA ILE A 71 -10.46 -18.69 -9.92
C ILE A 71 -9.96 -17.56 -10.82
N ILE A 72 -9.37 -17.90 -11.97
CA ILE A 72 -8.83 -16.94 -12.95
C ILE A 72 -9.97 -16.08 -13.49
N ASN A 73 -11.09 -16.67 -13.92
CA ASN A 73 -12.23 -15.93 -14.44
C ASN A 73 -12.82 -14.99 -13.38
N ARG A 74 -12.85 -15.40 -12.11
CA ARG A 74 -13.30 -14.54 -11.01
C ARG A 74 -12.32 -13.39 -10.78
N ALA A 75 -11.02 -13.64 -10.78
CA ALA A 75 -9.99 -12.61 -10.65
C ALA A 75 -10.02 -11.61 -11.83
N HIS A 76 -10.16 -12.10 -13.05
CA HIS A 76 -10.32 -11.27 -14.25
C HIS A 76 -11.63 -10.45 -14.21
N ALA A 77 -12.76 -11.05 -13.80
CA ALA A 77 -14.01 -10.34 -13.67
C ALA A 77 -13.95 -9.23 -12.60
N THR A 78 -13.28 -9.50 -11.47
CA THR A 78 -13.02 -8.48 -10.44
C THR A 78 -12.13 -7.38 -10.97
N ALA A 79 -10.99 -7.71 -11.60
CA ALA A 79 -10.08 -6.72 -12.18
C ALA A 79 -10.76 -5.86 -13.27
N ILE A 80 -11.55 -6.48 -14.15
CA ILE A 80 -12.32 -5.77 -15.19
C ILE A 80 -13.41 -4.90 -14.55
N SER A 81 -14.09 -5.37 -13.49
CA SER A 81 -15.08 -4.57 -12.78
C SER A 81 -14.45 -3.38 -12.05
N THR A 82 -13.26 -3.54 -11.47
CA THR A 82 -12.49 -2.46 -10.84
C THR A 82 -11.99 -1.47 -11.89
N LEU A 83 -11.46 -1.96 -13.02
CA LEU A 83 -11.07 -1.12 -14.16
C LEU A 83 -12.26 -0.37 -14.75
N ALA A 84 -13.41 -1.01 -14.94
CA ALA A 84 -14.62 -0.36 -15.44
C ALA A 84 -15.15 0.70 -14.45
N GLY A 85 -15.06 0.42 -13.14
CA GLY A 85 -15.36 1.40 -12.09
C GLY A 85 -14.39 2.59 -12.10
N ASN A 86 -13.11 2.37 -12.39
CA ASN A 86 -12.07 3.40 -12.41
C ASN A 86 -12.08 4.23 -13.71
N VAL A 87 -12.43 3.64 -14.86
CA VAL A 87 -12.56 4.34 -16.16
C VAL A 87 -13.81 5.21 -16.21
N SER A 88 -14.84 4.93 -15.41
CA SER A 88 -16.06 5.75 -15.31
C SER A 88 -15.93 6.94 -14.33
N ARG A 89 -14.80 7.09 -13.62
CA ARG A 89 -14.53 8.22 -12.72
C ARG A 89 -13.83 9.33 -13.50
N GLY A 90 -14.30 10.57 -13.40
CA GLY A 90 -13.61 11.73 -13.96
C GLY A 90 -12.23 12.01 -13.33
N ILE A 91 -11.94 11.40 -12.17
CA ILE A 91 -10.67 11.49 -11.43
C ILE A 91 -10.32 10.09 -10.91
N THR A 92 -9.13 9.58 -11.26
CA THR A 92 -8.64 8.25 -10.81
C THR A 92 -7.74 8.37 -9.57
N ASP A 93 -7.52 7.26 -8.86
CA ASP A 93 -6.61 7.21 -7.70
C ASP A 93 -5.19 7.67 -8.08
N ASP A 94 -4.71 7.30 -9.27
CA ASP A 94 -3.38 7.68 -9.75
C ASP A 94 -3.27 9.19 -10.01
N MET A 95 -4.34 9.82 -10.53
CA MET A 95 -4.37 11.27 -10.69
C MET A 95 -4.27 11.98 -9.33
N ILE A 96 -4.92 11.46 -8.29
CA ILE A 96 -4.87 12.03 -6.95
C ILE A 96 -3.48 11.85 -6.32
N ARG A 97 -2.86 10.67 -6.48
CA ARG A 97 -1.46 10.45 -6.05
C ARG A 97 -0.53 11.49 -6.67
N GLU A 98 -0.63 11.68 -7.98
CA GLU A 98 0.24 12.62 -8.69
C GLU A 98 -0.03 14.08 -8.32
N GLU A 99 -1.30 14.47 -8.11
CA GLU A 99 -1.63 15.82 -7.63
C GLU A 99 -1.13 16.08 -6.20
N LEU A 100 -1.28 15.13 -5.28
CA LEU A 100 -0.74 15.23 -3.90
C LEU A 100 0.79 15.32 -3.90
N LYS A 101 1.45 14.44 -4.67
CA LYS A 101 2.90 14.44 -4.79
C LYS A 101 3.41 15.75 -5.38
N ARG A 102 2.77 16.25 -6.44
CA ARG A 102 3.11 17.54 -7.04
C ARG A 102 2.96 18.67 -6.03
N PHE A 103 1.81 18.75 -5.34
CA PHE A 103 1.57 19.78 -4.33
C PHE A 103 2.70 19.84 -3.30
N LEU A 104 3.11 18.69 -2.77
CA LEU A 104 4.17 18.59 -1.76
C LEU A 104 5.58 18.86 -2.30
N GLN A 105 5.82 18.76 -3.60
CA GLN A 105 7.15 18.89 -4.22
C GLN A 105 7.36 20.22 -4.95
N THR A 106 6.33 21.05 -5.10
CA THR A 106 6.40 22.36 -5.77
C THR A 106 6.42 23.50 -4.74
N ASP A 107 5.53 24.47 -4.90
CA ASP A 107 5.43 25.70 -4.08
C ASP A 107 5.40 25.43 -2.57
N PHE A 108 4.78 24.33 -2.12
CA PHE A 108 4.81 23.94 -0.70
C PHE A 108 6.23 23.76 -0.16
N LEU A 109 7.07 23.00 -0.87
CA LEU A 109 8.43 22.67 -0.42
C LEU A 109 9.34 23.89 -0.56
N SER A 110 9.22 24.63 -1.67
CA SER A 110 9.98 25.87 -1.88
C SER A 110 9.67 26.87 -0.78
N TRP A 111 8.39 27.13 -0.51
CA TRP A 111 7.97 28.07 0.53
C TRP A 111 8.49 27.67 1.91
N CYS A 112 8.46 26.37 2.25
CA CYS A 112 9.03 25.89 3.50
C CYS A 112 10.55 26.08 3.54
N ALA A 113 11.26 25.87 2.43
CA ALA A 113 12.72 26.01 2.38
C ALA A 113 13.15 27.47 2.47
N ASP A 114 12.45 28.36 1.77
CA ASP A 114 12.79 29.79 1.69
C ASP A 114 12.45 30.51 3.00
N LEU A 115 11.35 30.14 3.67
CA LEU A 115 10.82 30.92 4.79
C LEU A 115 11.03 30.29 6.16
N CYS A 116 11.73 29.17 6.27
CA CYS A 116 12.03 28.59 7.56
C CYS A 116 13.09 29.40 8.32
N THR A 117 12.93 29.51 9.64
CA THR A 117 13.99 30.01 10.53
C THR A 117 15.22 29.10 10.50
N GLU A 118 16.41 29.68 10.61
CA GLU A 118 17.65 28.90 10.78
C GLU A 118 17.71 28.20 12.14
N LYS A 119 17.10 28.81 13.17
CA LYS A 119 17.17 28.33 14.54
C LYS A 119 15.94 28.74 15.35
N ILE A 120 15.41 27.80 16.12
CA ILE A 120 14.37 28.04 17.12
C ILE A 120 15.01 28.60 18.39
N ILE A 121 14.56 29.77 18.85
CA ILE A 121 15.14 30.48 19.99
C ILE A 121 14.75 29.80 21.32
N ASP A 122 13.46 29.54 21.54
CA ASP A 122 12.96 28.86 22.74
C ASP A 122 12.61 27.41 22.42
N GLU A 123 13.62 26.54 22.49
CA GLU A 123 13.46 25.11 22.17
C GLU A 123 12.50 24.38 23.11
N GLN A 124 12.42 24.79 24.38
CA GLN A 124 11.59 24.10 25.37
C GLN A 124 10.11 24.43 25.15
N ALA A 125 9.77 25.71 24.94
CA ALA A 125 8.41 26.10 24.61
C ALA A 125 7.95 25.51 23.28
N ALA A 126 8.82 25.53 22.26
CA ALA A 126 8.55 24.93 20.97
C ALA A 126 8.32 23.41 21.08
N LEU A 127 9.19 22.68 21.79
CA LEU A 127 9.03 21.25 22.01
C LEU A 127 7.70 20.93 22.72
N HIS A 128 7.35 21.69 23.76
CA HIS A 128 6.07 21.52 24.44
C HIS A 128 4.88 21.68 23.48
N LYS A 129 4.91 22.73 22.64
CA LYS A 129 3.88 22.95 21.62
C LYS A 129 3.80 21.79 20.63
N PHE A 130 4.93 21.33 20.08
CA PHE A 130 4.94 20.23 19.10
C PHE A 130 4.45 18.90 19.69
N LEU A 131 4.72 18.63 20.97
CA LEU A 131 4.18 17.47 21.67
C LEU A 131 2.66 17.59 21.89
N GLN A 132 2.18 18.79 22.25
CA GLN A 132 0.76 19.07 22.43
C GLN A 132 -0.01 18.91 21.12
N ASP A 133 0.51 19.48 20.04
CA ASP A 133 -0.10 19.46 18.71
C ASP A 133 0.05 18.10 18.00
N GLY A 134 0.78 17.15 18.60
CA GLY A 134 0.95 15.79 18.09
C GLY A 134 1.91 15.68 16.89
N ILE A 135 2.76 16.69 16.70
CA ILE A 135 3.75 16.75 15.63
C ILE A 135 4.95 15.86 15.97
N ILE A 136 5.48 16.01 17.19
CA ILE A 136 6.55 15.15 17.71
C ILE A 136 5.93 14.00 18.51
N ASN A 137 6.58 12.84 18.44
CA ASN A 137 6.15 11.65 19.15
C ASN A 137 6.15 11.89 20.67
N LYS A 138 4.95 11.86 21.26
CA LYS A 138 4.72 12.07 22.69
C LYS A 138 4.61 10.77 23.49
N ARG A 139 4.84 9.61 22.86
CA ARG A 139 4.75 8.31 23.52
C ARG A 139 5.86 8.14 24.53
N GLU A 140 5.54 7.55 25.67
CA GLU A 140 6.50 7.34 26.76
C GLU A 140 7.71 6.50 26.31
N SER A 141 7.51 5.48 25.46
CA SER A 141 8.59 4.66 24.90
C SER A 141 9.59 5.49 24.10
N TYR A 142 9.10 6.41 23.27
CA TYR A 142 9.96 7.34 22.52
C TYR A 142 10.63 8.39 23.42
N LEU A 143 9.89 8.97 24.37
CA LEU A 143 10.44 9.97 25.30
C LEU A 143 11.53 9.37 26.22
N LYS A 144 11.51 8.06 26.45
CA LYS A 144 12.55 7.33 27.19
C LYS A 144 13.69 6.80 26.31
N SER A 145 13.60 6.92 24.99
CA SER A 145 14.68 6.53 24.08
C SER A 145 15.96 7.33 24.37
N PRO A 146 17.14 6.81 24.00
CA PRO A 146 18.37 7.59 23.99
C PRO A 146 18.24 8.87 23.16
N GLU A 147 18.90 9.96 23.58
CA GLU A 147 18.85 11.26 22.91
C GLU A 147 19.27 11.21 21.43
N TYR A 148 20.22 10.35 21.07
CA TYR A 148 20.64 10.20 19.68
C TYR A 148 19.53 9.64 18.78
N LEU A 149 18.50 8.98 19.32
CA LEU A 149 17.34 8.49 18.56
C LEU A 149 16.18 9.50 18.51
N LYS A 150 16.24 10.57 19.30
CA LYS A 150 15.19 11.57 19.35
C LYS A 150 15.40 12.66 18.31
N PHE A 151 14.29 13.17 17.81
CA PHE A 151 14.25 14.38 17.00
C PHE A 151 14.82 15.57 17.79
N THR A 152 15.80 16.24 17.21
CA THR A 152 16.39 17.46 17.74
C THR A 152 15.81 18.65 16.99
N LEU A 153 15.25 19.64 17.69
CA LEU A 153 14.62 20.82 17.09
C LEU A 153 15.63 21.64 16.26
N ASN A 154 16.77 21.94 16.87
CA ASN A 154 17.89 22.62 16.22
C ASN A 154 18.97 21.60 15.88
N THR A 155 18.85 20.95 14.73
CA THR A 155 19.87 20.01 14.25
C THR A 155 21.16 20.77 13.86
N PRO A 156 22.35 20.13 13.97
CA PRO A 156 23.61 20.79 13.62
C PRO A 156 23.72 21.27 12.17
N ASP A 157 22.99 20.63 11.26
CA ASP A 157 22.89 20.97 9.84
C ASP A 157 21.78 21.99 9.53
N GLY A 158 21.05 22.47 10.54
CA GLY A 158 19.96 23.45 10.39
C GLY A 158 18.69 22.89 9.75
N SER A 159 18.59 21.58 9.47
CA SER A 159 17.43 20.98 8.81
C SER A 159 16.21 20.79 9.73
N GLY A 160 16.39 20.80 11.04
CA GLY A 160 15.34 20.57 12.04
C GLY A 160 14.14 21.50 11.91
N PRO A 161 14.32 22.84 11.94
CA PRO A 161 13.22 23.78 11.74
C PRO A 161 12.50 23.59 10.41
N PHE A 162 13.22 23.29 9.32
CA PHE A 162 12.66 23.07 7.99
C PHE A 162 11.74 21.83 7.95
N VAL A 163 12.19 20.73 8.55
CA VAL A 163 11.39 19.50 8.70
C VAL A 163 10.14 19.76 9.53
N LEU A 164 10.25 20.54 10.62
CA LEU A 164 9.12 20.91 11.46
C LEU A 164 8.12 21.79 10.72
N LEU A 165 8.58 22.79 9.96
CA LEU A 165 7.71 23.69 9.20
C LEU A 165 6.86 22.92 8.18
N GLN A 166 7.47 21.98 7.46
CA GLN A 166 6.75 21.06 6.57
C GLN A 166 5.68 20.27 7.34
N ALA A 167 6.09 19.60 8.43
CA ALA A 167 5.22 18.75 9.23
C ALA A 167 4.00 19.51 9.77
N VAL A 168 4.19 20.70 10.35
CA VAL A 168 3.10 21.47 10.92
C VAL A 168 2.18 22.06 9.85
N LEU A 169 2.74 22.50 8.72
CA LEU A 169 1.95 23.07 7.64
C LEU A 169 1.05 22.01 7.00
N ILE A 170 1.60 20.85 6.61
CA ILE A 170 0.78 19.80 6.00
C ILE A 170 -0.20 19.19 7.00
N HIS A 171 0.17 19.06 8.27
CA HIS A 171 -0.74 18.63 9.33
C HIS A 171 -1.92 19.59 9.46
N ARG A 172 -1.65 20.91 9.46
CA ARG A 172 -2.71 21.93 9.50
C ARG A 172 -3.63 21.84 8.30
N LEU A 173 -3.09 21.70 7.09
CA LEU A 173 -3.87 21.55 5.86
C LEU A 173 -4.75 20.29 5.89
N CYS A 174 -4.20 19.14 6.26
CA CYS A 174 -4.96 17.90 6.39
C CYS A 174 -6.05 18.02 7.46
N HIS A 175 -5.74 18.60 8.61
CA HIS A 175 -6.70 18.79 9.69
C HIS A 175 -7.87 19.69 9.24
N LEU A 176 -7.59 20.78 8.52
CA LEU A 176 -8.63 21.70 8.08
C LEU A 176 -9.53 21.08 7.01
N TYR A 177 -8.94 20.43 6.02
CA TYR A 177 -9.61 20.09 4.76
C TYR A 177 -9.89 18.59 4.54
N LEU A 178 -9.22 17.69 5.28
CA LEU A 178 -9.38 16.23 5.15
C LEU A 178 -9.99 15.57 6.40
N CYS A 179 -10.28 16.30 7.48
CA CYS A 179 -11.05 15.76 8.60
C CYS A 179 -12.50 15.42 8.23
N ASP A 180 -13.11 16.21 7.34
CA ASP A 180 -14.43 15.95 6.77
C ASP A 180 -14.64 16.71 5.47
N ALA A 181 -15.64 16.27 4.71
CA ALA A 181 -15.98 16.80 3.40
C ALA A 181 -16.66 18.18 3.43
N TYR A 182 -17.08 18.65 4.60
CA TYR A 182 -18.02 19.77 4.74
C TYR A 182 -17.33 21.02 5.30
N PHE A 183 -16.02 21.16 5.12
CA PHE A 183 -15.26 22.31 5.63
C PHE A 183 -15.80 23.66 5.11
N LEU A 184 -16.35 23.71 3.89
CA LEU A 184 -17.00 24.91 3.34
C LEU A 184 -18.29 25.30 4.07
N ALA A 185 -18.97 24.36 4.73
CA ALA A 185 -20.21 24.62 5.46
C ALA A 185 -20.01 25.51 6.70
N LYS A 186 -18.76 25.69 7.15
CA LYS A 186 -18.38 26.65 8.21
C LYS A 186 -18.72 28.08 7.82
N GLU A 187 -18.69 28.39 6.53
CA GLU A 187 -18.87 29.75 6.00
C GLU A 187 -20.33 30.07 5.64
N LEU A 188 -21.23 29.10 5.76
CA LEU A 188 -22.66 29.36 5.63
C LEU A 188 -23.14 30.22 6.80
N HIS A 189 -23.77 31.36 6.50
CA HIS A 189 -24.36 32.26 7.49
C HIS A 189 -25.53 31.59 8.24
N SER A 190 -25.23 30.73 9.21
CA SER A 190 -26.19 30.17 10.16
C SER A 190 -25.59 30.13 11.55
N LYS A 191 -26.45 30.32 12.56
CA LYS A 191 -26.07 30.20 13.97
C LYS A 191 -25.85 28.74 14.42
N SER A 192 -26.06 27.77 13.53
CA SER A 192 -25.95 26.34 13.79
C SER A 192 -24.60 25.77 13.34
N ASN A 193 -24.15 24.72 14.01
CA ASN A 193 -22.91 23.99 13.73
C ASN A 193 -23.05 23.11 12.45
N ASN A 194 -23.24 23.76 11.29
CA ASN A 194 -23.62 23.14 10.02
C ASN A 194 -22.68 22.02 9.60
N ARG A 195 -21.36 22.25 9.70
CA ARG A 195 -20.32 21.26 9.42
C ARG A 195 -20.54 19.97 10.22
N SER A 196 -20.68 20.10 11.54
CA SER A 196 -20.92 18.94 12.43
C SER A 196 -22.22 18.20 12.12
N ASN A 197 -23.29 18.93 11.81
CA ASN A 197 -24.57 18.32 11.46
C ASN A 197 -24.49 17.50 10.16
N LEU A 198 -23.80 18.01 9.13
CA LEU A 198 -23.59 17.28 7.88
C LEU A 198 -22.73 16.02 8.09
N CYS A 199 -21.65 16.10 8.87
CA CYS A 199 -20.84 14.93 9.24
C CYS A 199 -21.68 13.86 9.96
N GLN A 200 -22.55 14.29 10.88
CA GLN A 200 -23.41 13.37 11.63
C GLN A 200 -24.43 12.68 10.71
N LEU A 201 -25.02 13.42 9.76
CA LEU A 201 -25.95 12.86 8.78
C LEU A 201 -25.26 11.85 7.86
N GLU A 202 -24.06 12.17 7.34
CA GLU A 202 -23.27 11.22 6.54
C GLU A 202 -23.03 9.93 7.30
N ARG A 203 -22.64 10.03 8.58
CA ARG A 203 -22.38 8.86 9.43
C ARG A 203 -23.63 8.01 9.63
N ILE A 204 -24.80 8.61 9.82
CA ILE A 204 -26.08 7.89 9.96
C ILE A 204 -26.44 7.17 8.66
N PHE A 205 -26.28 7.84 7.51
CA PHE A 205 -26.49 7.22 6.21
C PHE A 205 -25.49 6.09 5.95
N GLY A 206 -24.23 6.29 6.32
CA GLY A 206 -23.15 5.32 6.14
C GLY A 206 -23.37 4.00 6.87
N GLN A 207 -24.07 4.02 8.01
CA GLN A 207 -24.43 2.82 8.77
C GLN A 207 -25.47 1.93 8.08
N THR A 208 -26.32 2.51 7.23
CA THR A 208 -27.46 1.81 6.63
C THR A 208 -27.31 1.60 5.12
N GLN A 209 -26.75 2.59 4.43
CA GLN A 209 -26.61 2.66 2.97
C GLN A 209 -25.29 3.37 2.61
N PRO A 210 -24.13 2.70 2.72
CA PRO A 210 -22.82 3.33 2.55
C PRO A 210 -22.62 3.99 1.17
N ASN A 211 -23.12 3.36 0.09
CA ASN A 211 -23.04 3.94 -1.25
C ASN A 211 -23.90 5.20 -1.39
N ALA A 212 -25.12 5.19 -0.83
CA ALA A 212 -25.99 6.36 -0.87
C ALA A 212 -25.44 7.52 -0.02
N ALA A 213 -24.75 7.20 1.09
CA ALA A 213 -24.05 8.21 1.90
C ALA A 213 -22.94 8.90 1.10
N ILE A 214 -22.15 8.14 0.33
CA ILE A 214 -21.11 8.68 -0.55
C ILE A 214 -21.72 9.53 -1.67
N ASP A 215 -22.76 9.04 -2.35
CA ASP A 215 -23.46 9.82 -3.39
C ASP A 215 -24.01 11.14 -2.82
N TRP A 216 -24.59 11.08 -1.62
CA TRP A 216 -25.09 12.25 -0.91
C TRP A 216 -23.96 13.23 -0.55
N ARG A 217 -22.81 12.74 -0.05
CA ARG A 217 -21.63 13.57 0.22
C ARG A 217 -21.19 14.27 -1.05
N ILE A 218 -21.00 13.56 -2.16
CA ILE A 218 -20.52 14.14 -3.43
C ILE A 218 -21.47 15.27 -3.88
N GLN A 219 -22.79 15.00 -3.93
CA GLN A 219 -23.78 16.01 -4.31
C GLN A 219 -23.80 17.21 -3.36
N THR A 220 -23.64 16.98 -2.06
CA THR A 220 -23.60 18.04 -1.05
C THR A 220 -22.35 18.90 -1.21
N VAL A 221 -21.18 18.29 -1.41
CA VAL A 221 -19.91 18.99 -1.66
C VAL A 221 -19.99 19.82 -2.94
N GLU A 222 -20.54 19.28 -4.03
CA GLU A 222 -20.75 20.02 -5.27
C GLU A 222 -21.70 21.22 -5.08
N CYS A 223 -22.73 21.09 -4.25
CA CYS A 223 -23.63 22.18 -3.91
C CYS A 223 -22.92 23.26 -3.08
N LEU A 224 -22.14 22.85 -2.09
CA LEU A 224 -21.35 23.76 -1.24
C LEU A 224 -20.31 24.51 -2.07
N GLU A 225 -19.57 23.83 -2.94
CA GLU A 225 -18.56 24.46 -3.81
C GLU A 225 -19.17 25.53 -4.74
N LYS A 226 -20.39 25.29 -5.25
CA LYS A 226 -21.12 26.27 -6.09
C LYS A 226 -21.67 27.44 -5.29
N SER A 227 -22.05 27.20 -4.03
CA SER A 227 -22.76 28.16 -3.19
C SER A 227 -21.83 28.97 -2.30
N VAL A 228 -20.65 28.45 -1.99
CA VAL A 228 -19.66 29.02 -1.08
C VAL A 228 -18.30 29.02 -1.79
N PRO A 229 -17.96 30.13 -2.49
CA PRO A 229 -16.63 30.24 -3.08
C PRO A 229 -15.57 30.21 -1.96
N ILE A 230 -14.39 29.67 -2.28
CA ILE A 230 -13.23 29.80 -1.40
C ILE A 230 -12.78 31.27 -1.44
N VAL A 231 -13.26 32.07 -0.49
CA VAL A 231 -12.97 33.50 -0.40
C VAL A 231 -11.62 33.72 0.29
N ASN A 232 -10.83 34.66 -0.24
CA ASN A 232 -9.51 35.03 0.27
C ASN A 232 -9.54 35.41 1.76
N GLU A 233 -10.56 36.15 2.21
CA GLU A 233 -10.73 36.55 3.62
C GLU A 233 -10.74 35.39 4.62
N ASN A 234 -11.35 34.26 4.26
CA ASN A 234 -11.41 33.08 5.13
C ASN A 234 -10.08 32.35 5.17
N LEU A 235 -9.41 32.26 4.02
CA LEU A 235 -8.07 31.70 3.94
C LEU A 235 -7.07 32.55 4.73
N GLN A 236 -7.14 33.88 4.63
CA GLN A 236 -6.33 34.80 5.42
C GLN A 236 -6.52 34.58 6.92
N ARG A 237 -7.75 34.34 7.40
CA ARG A 237 -7.98 34.03 8.81
C ARG A 237 -7.30 32.73 9.23
N GLU A 238 -7.40 31.67 8.42
CA GLU A 238 -6.76 30.38 8.72
C GLU A 238 -5.23 30.45 8.66
N VAL A 239 -4.69 31.21 7.70
CA VAL A 239 -3.25 31.49 7.58
C VAL A 239 -2.76 32.32 8.76
N GLN A 240 -3.49 33.36 9.16
CA GLN A 240 -3.13 34.20 10.30
C GLN A 240 -3.05 33.38 11.59
N MET A 241 -4.01 32.48 11.84
CA MET A 241 -3.95 31.57 12.98
C MET A 241 -2.73 30.65 12.92
N PHE A 242 -2.40 30.11 11.74
CA PHE A 242 -1.19 29.30 11.56
C PHE A 242 0.09 30.11 11.88
N VAL A 243 0.19 31.34 11.37
CA VAL A 243 1.33 32.23 11.60
C VAL A 243 1.45 32.58 13.08
N GLU A 244 0.34 32.89 13.76
CA GLU A 244 0.33 33.18 15.19
C GLU A 244 0.80 31.98 16.01
N ASP A 245 0.34 30.78 15.67
CA ASP A 245 0.72 29.55 16.34
C ASP A 245 2.20 29.20 16.14
N TYR A 246 2.72 29.37 14.93
CA TYR A 246 4.03 28.84 14.52
C TYR A 246 5.03 29.91 14.09
N LYS A 247 4.84 31.17 14.51
CA LYS A 247 5.72 32.30 14.16
C LYS A 247 7.20 32.01 14.42
N PHE A 248 7.50 31.25 15.46
CA PHE A 248 8.87 30.88 15.85
C PHE A 248 9.56 29.92 14.88
N LEU A 249 8.84 29.35 13.91
CA LEU A 249 9.39 28.57 12.79
C LEU A 249 9.63 29.41 11.53
N LEU A 250 9.11 30.63 11.48
CA LEU A 250 9.19 31.50 10.32
C LEU A 250 10.42 32.41 10.43
N SER A 251 11.10 32.61 9.31
CA SER A 251 12.25 33.49 9.18
C SER A 251 11.85 34.96 9.33
N GLU A 252 12.85 35.81 9.58
CA GLU A 252 12.65 37.27 9.65
C GLU A 252 12.27 37.90 8.30
N ILE A 253 12.50 37.20 7.20
CA ILE A 253 12.12 37.63 5.84
C ILE A 253 10.65 37.33 5.51
N TYR A 254 9.89 36.74 6.44
CA TYR A 254 8.45 36.55 6.28
C TYR A 254 7.74 37.90 6.18
N ASP A 255 7.29 38.23 4.97
CA ASP A 255 6.66 39.50 4.63
C ASP A 255 5.24 39.31 4.07
N HIS A 256 4.71 40.35 3.43
CA HIS A 256 3.37 40.30 2.85
C HIS A 256 3.26 39.34 1.64
N GLU A 257 4.30 39.24 0.81
CA GLU A 257 4.31 38.35 -0.36
C GLU A 257 4.33 36.89 0.08
N ALA A 258 5.24 36.57 1.01
CA ALA A 258 5.28 35.30 1.72
C ALA A 258 3.94 34.89 2.34
N HIS A 259 3.20 35.86 2.90
CA HIS A 259 1.86 35.64 3.43
C HIS A 259 0.84 35.32 2.34
N GLN A 260 0.87 36.02 1.20
CA GLN A 260 -0.03 35.73 0.07
C GLN A 260 0.27 34.36 -0.55
N ASP A 261 1.54 33.97 -0.64
CA ASP A 261 1.94 32.63 -1.10
C ASP A 261 1.38 31.54 -0.18
N LEU A 262 1.44 31.76 1.13
CA LEU A 262 0.86 30.83 2.10
C LEU A 262 -0.67 30.74 1.97
N VAL A 263 -1.36 31.86 1.73
CA VAL A 263 -2.80 31.89 1.41
C VAL A 263 -3.09 31.07 0.15
N GLN A 264 -2.24 31.17 -0.87
CA GLN A 264 -2.37 30.42 -2.11
C GLN A 264 -2.15 28.91 -1.88
N ILE A 265 -1.16 28.50 -1.08
CA ILE A 265 -0.93 27.10 -0.67
C ILE A 265 -2.19 26.52 0.02
N PHE A 266 -2.80 27.27 0.94
CA PHE A 266 -4.06 26.87 1.59
C PHE A 266 -5.20 26.75 0.57
N ALA A 267 -5.31 27.70 -0.36
CA ALA A 267 -6.33 27.67 -1.40
C ALA A 267 -6.19 26.43 -2.30
N ASP A 268 -4.97 26.10 -2.71
CA ASP A 268 -4.70 25.00 -3.64
C ASP A 268 -4.89 23.64 -2.98
N PHE A 269 -4.50 23.49 -1.70
CA PHE A 269 -4.82 22.29 -0.96
C PHE A 269 -6.34 22.15 -0.73
N ALA A 270 -7.05 23.23 -0.44
CA ALA A 270 -8.51 23.20 -0.29
C ALA A 270 -9.20 22.74 -1.59
N LYS A 271 -8.75 23.23 -2.76
CA LYS A 271 -9.24 22.76 -4.07
C LYS A 271 -8.93 21.28 -4.30
N LEU A 272 -7.72 20.83 -3.96
CA LEU A 272 -7.34 19.42 -4.04
C LEU A 272 -8.22 18.55 -3.14
N ALA A 273 -8.45 18.97 -1.89
CA ALA A 273 -9.35 18.30 -0.97
C ALA A 273 -10.78 18.22 -1.51
N LEU A 274 -11.31 19.27 -2.14
CA LEU A 274 -12.63 19.22 -2.80
C LEU A 274 -12.66 18.18 -3.92
N LYS A 275 -11.61 18.09 -4.75
CA LYS A 275 -11.52 17.04 -5.78
C LYS A 275 -11.55 15.65 -5.15
N MET A 276 -10.77 15.44 -4.10
CA MET A 276 -10.73 14.18 -3.37
C MET A 276 -12.11 13.84 -2.78
N TRP A 277 -12.76 14.79 -2.10
CA TRP A 277 -14.10 14.64 -1.52
C TRP A 277 -15.24 14.57 -2.55
N LYS A 278 -14.95 14.63 -3.85
CA LYS A 278 -15.91 14.31 -4.92
C LYS A 278 -15.71 12.92 -5.51
N THR A 279 -14.76 12.13 -4.98
CA THR A 279 -14.58 10.73 -5.38
C THR A 279 -15.55 9.79 -4.68
N GLN A 280 -15.81 8.66 -5.34
CA GLN A 280 -16.60 7.52 -4.87
C GLN A 280 -15.83 6.67 -3.84
N THR A 281 -15.11 7.31 -2.91
CA THR A 281 -14.32 6.68 -1.86
C THR A 281 -14.39 7.51 -0.58
N ASN A 282 -14.26 6.85 0.57
CA ASN A 282 -14.06 7.52 1.84
C ASN A 282 -12.59 7.86 2.00
N ILE A 283 -12.29 9.08 2.44
CA ILE A 283 -10.92 9.54 2.64
C ILE A 283 -10.58 9.40 4.11
N LYS A 284 -9.38 8.89 4.37
CA LYS A 284 -8.79 8.91 5.70
C LYS A 284 -7.40 9.49 5.62
N TRP A 285 -7.05 10.24 6.65
CA TRP A 285 -5.68 10.67 6.86
C TRP A 285 -5.23 10.22 8.25
N TYR A 286 -3.95 9.87 8.36
CA TYR A 286 -3.38 9.27 9.55
C TYR A 286 -2.18 10.12 9.96
N ASP A 287 -2.35 10.77 11.11
CA ASP A 287 -1.30 11.52 11.80
C ASP A 287 -0.40 10.57 12.61
N LEU A 288 0.57 11.12 13.34
CA LEU A 288 1.47 10.35 14.18
C LEU A 288 0.72 9.56 15.28
N ASN A 289 -0.39 10.09 15.79
CA ASN A 289 -1.20 9.41 16.83
C ASN A 289 -1.88 8.15 16.29
N SER A 290 -2.12 8.10 14.99
CA SER A 290 -2.78 6.98 14.31
C SER A 290 -1.88 5.75 14.16
N PHE A 291 -0.57 5.88 14.40
CA PHE A 291 0.37 4.76 14.37
C PHE A 291 0.61 4.25 15.79
N GLU A 292 0.19 3.00 16.04
CA GLU A 292 0.06 2.41 17.39
C GLU A 292 1.37 2.10 18.13
N GLU A 293 2.52 1.99 17.45
CA GLU A 293 3.91 2.00 17.97
C GLU A 293 4.86 1.83 16.76
N PRO A 294 5.07 2.84 15.91
CA PRO A 294 5.80 2.60 14.68
C PRO A 294 7.29 2.76 14.98
N HIS A 295 7.92 1.63 15.26
CA HIS A 295 9.30 1.50 14.85
C HIS A 295 9.31 1.38 13.33
N PHE A 296 10.17 2.14 12.68
CA PHE A 296 10.28 2.13 11.24
C PHE A 296 10.78 0.76 10.75
N GLN A 297 10.15 0.26 9.70
CA GLN A 297 10.54 -0.97 9.02
C GLN A 297 10.75 -0.69 7.54
N PRO A 298 11.94 -0.98 6.99
CA PRO A 298 12.19 -0.82 5.55
C PRO A 298 11.20 -1.65 4.72
N GLY A 299 10.56 -1.01 3.75
CA GLY A 299 9.59 -1.67 2.87
C GLY A 299 8.15 -1.65 3.39
N ASP A 300 7.86 -0.93 4.48
CA ASP A 300 6.51 -0.72 4.97
C ASP A 300 5.59 -0.13 3.85
N PRO A 301 4.39 -0.72 3.63
CA PRO A 301 3.48 -0.24 2.60
C PRO A 301 2.82 1.11 2.94
N TRP A 302 2.87 1.56 4.19
CA TRP A 302 2.18 2.73 4.73
C TRP A 302 3.14 3.88 5.05
N ILE A 303 4.37 3.55 5.47
CA ILE A 303 5.38 4.51 5.91
C ILE A 303 6.63 4.43 5.03
N GLU A 304 7.20 5.57 4.72
CA GLU A 304 8.51 5.71 4.10
C GLU A 304 9.37 6.74 4.82
N VAL A 305 10.66 6.79 4.48
CA VAL A 305 11.60 7.81 4.93
C VAL A 305 12.24 8.44 3.70
N ASP A 306 12.95 9.55 3.87
CA ASP A 306 13.68 10.18 2.79
C ASP A 306 14.60 9.19 2.05
N HIS A 307 14.62 9.27 0.72
CA HIS A 307 15.36 8.33 -0.12
C HIS A 307 16.87 8.36 0.16
N SER A 308 17.44 9.54 0.48
CA SER A 308 18.85 9.66 0.81
C SER A 308 19.17 8.98 2.14
N LEU A 309 18.27 9.07 3.12
CA LEU A 309 18.38 8.38 4.40
C LEU A 309 18.28 6.86 4.23
N MET A 310 17.29 6.39 3.46
CA MET A 310 17.15 4.96 3.13
C MET A 310 18.39 4.43 2.41
N SER A 311 18.96 5.19 1.48
CA SER A 311 20.16 4.79 0.74
C SER A 311 21.40 4.72 1.64
N ARG A 312 21.55 5.65 2.58
CA ARG A 312 22.70 5.73 3.51
C ARG A 312 22.65 4.64 4.58
N MET A 313 21.49 4.39 5.16
CA MET A 313 21.36 3.53 6.34
C MET A 313 20.74 2.15 6.06
N GLY A 314 19.92 2.03 5.02
CA GLY A 314 19.26 0.79 4.62
C GLY A 314 18.62 0.05 5.82
N ARG A 315 19.14 -1.14 6.13
CA ARG A 315 18.63 -1.99 7.20
C ARG A 315 18.89 -1.45 8.61
N HIS A 316 19.83 -0.52 8.80
CA HIS A 316 20.10 0.09 10.11
C HIS A 316 18.96 0.98 10.61
N LEU A 317 18.00 1.31 9.74
CA LEU A 317 16.76 1.99 10.11
C LEU A 317 15.72 1.06 10.74
N ASN A 318 15.86 -0.26 10.54
CA ASN A 318 14.89 -1.22 11.03
C ASN A 318 14.81 -1.21 12.55
N GLY A 319 13.62 -1.02 13.09
CA GLY A 319 13.41 -0.97 14.53
C GLY A 319 13.73 0.38 15.15
N ARG A 320 14.10 1.41 14.38
CA ARG A 320 14.30 2.77 14.93
C ARG A 320 12.95 3.45 15.19
N PRO A 321 12.78 4.19 16.28
CA PRO A 321 11.51 4.85 16.55
C PRO A 321 11.28 6.03 15.59
N ILE A 322 10.03 6.24 15.18
CA ILE A 322 9.64 7.42 14.40
C ILE A 322 9.52 8.62 15.34
N GLY A 323 10.24 9.70 15.03
CA GLY A 323 10.24 10.92 15.83
C GLY A 323 9.11 11.88 15.48
N LEU A 324 8.79 12.00 14.19
CA LEU A 324 7.65 12.75 13.65
C LEU A 324 7.28 12.25 12.25
N LEU A 325 6.14 12.70 11.74
CA LEU A 325 5.79 12.56 10.33
C LEU A 325 5.97 13.92 9.64
N ILE A 326 6.82 13.96 8.61
CA ILE A 326 7.02 15.11 7.73
C ILE A 326 5.76 15.38 6.93
N HIS A 327 5.08 14.31 6.47
CA HIS A 327 3.70 14.39 6.02
C HIS A 327 2.90 13.14 6.42
N PRO A 328 1.59 13.28 6.68
CA PRO A 328 0.75 12.17 7.09
C PRO A 328 0.52 11.17 5.95
N MET A 329 -0.04 10.02 6.31
CA MET A 329 -0.57 9.08 5.31
C MET A 329 -1.99 9.50 4.90
N ILE A 330 -2.30 9.39 3.62
CA ILE A 330 -3.65 9.63 3.07
C ILE A 330 -4.07 8.39 2.29
N THR A 331 -5.25 7.86 2.60
CA THR A 331 -5.82 6.68 1.95
C THR A 331 -7.23 6.95 1.46
N SER A 332 -7.64 6.13 0.49
CA SER A 332 -9.01 6.02 0.06
C SER A 332 -9.55 4.62 0.31
N GLN A 333 -10.80 4.55 0.76
CA GLN A 333 -11.50 3.32 1.03
C GLN A 333 -12.76 3.27 0.19
N SER A 334 -12.81 2.35 -0.77
CA SER A 334 -14.02 2.12 -1.55
C SER A 334 -15.02 1.31 -0.73
N PRO A 335 -16.32 1.65 -0.72
CA PRO A 335 -17.34 0.78 -0.13
C PRO A 335 -17.44 -0.51 -0.95
N SER A 336 -16.74 -1.56 -0.53
CA SER A 336 -16.79 -2.87 -1.17
C SER A 336 -18.10 -3.59 -0.82
N LYS A 337 -18.65 -4.35 -1.79
CA LYS A 337 -19.72 -5.33 -1.54
C LYS A 337 -19.24 -6.59 -0.81
N SER A 338 -17.93 -6.78 -0.72
CA SER A 338 -17.28 -7.85 0.05
C SER A 338 -16.85 -7.32 1.42
N ASP A 339 -16.89 -8.16 2.45
CA ASP A 339 -16.41 -7.85 3.82
C ASP A 339 -14.94 -7.39 3.91
N LYS A 340 -14.16 -7.52 2.84
CA LYS A 340 -12.81 -6.95 2.75
C LYS A 340 -12.88 -5.57 2.09
N MET A 341 -12.76 -4.52 2.90
CA MET A 341 -12.50 -3.17 2.41
C MET A 341 -11.08 -3.12 1.82
N GLU A 342 -10.98 -2.73 0.55
CA GLU A 342 -9.69 -2.50 -0.11
C GLU A 342 -9.32 -1.02 0.09
N GLU A 343 -8.24 -0.80 0.84
CA GLU A 343 -7.69 0.52 1.13
C GLU A 343 -6.56 0.83 0.15
N VAL A 344 -6.69 1.95 -0.55
CA VAL A 344 -5.71 2.42 -1.53
C VAL A 344 -4.93 3.58 -0.93
N VAL A 345 -3.62 3.44 -0.81
CA VAL A 345 -2.74 4.52 -0.34
C VAL A 345 -2.57 5.56 -1.44
N TRP A 346 -3.04 6.78 -1.20
CA TRP A 346 -2.78 7.91 -2.09
C TRP A 346 -1.48 8.64 -1.74
N LEU A 347 -1.13 8.68 -0.45
CA LEU A 347 0.12 9.25 0.04
C LEU A 347 0.61 8.40 1.21
N LYS A 348 1.84 7.88 1.13
CA LYS A 348 2.48 7.24 2.29
C LYS A 348 2.83 8.28 3.33
N ALA A 349 2.87 7.91 4.61
CA ALA A 349 3.46 8.77 5.62
C ALA A 349 4.97 8.87 5.39
N LEU A 350 5.52 10.08 5.35
CA LEU A 350 6.96 10.30 5.35
C LEU A 350 7.41 10.54 6.77
N ALA A 351 8.16 9.59 7.32
CA ALA A 351 8.65 9.62 8.68
C ALA A 351 10.04 10.27 8.76
N TRP A 352 10.27 11.03 9.82
CA TRP A 352 11.62 11.32 10.28
C TRP A 352 12.06 10.24 11.25
N VAL A 353 13.25 9.68 11.00
CA VAL A 353 13.91 8.67 11.82
C VAL A 353 15.35 9.12 12.01
N SER A 354 15.87 8.98 13.24
CA SER A 354 17.25 9.36 13.52
C SER A 354 18.23 8.58 12.65
N ASP A 355 19.24 9.28 12.16
CA ASP A 355 20.34 8.71 11.40
C ASP A 355 21.61 8.46 12.23
N LYS A 356 21.58 8.80 13.52
CA LYS A 356 22.74 8.69 14.42
C LYS A 356 22.91 7.27 14.92
N ASP A 357 24.14 6.78 14.95
CA ASP A 357 24.45 5.52 15.62
C ASP A 357 24.57 5.70 17.14
N GLU A 358 24.52 4.59 17.86
CA GLU A 358 24.75 4.59 19.30
C GLU A 358 26.16 5.15 19.56
N PRO A 359 26.29 6.20 20.39
CA PRO A 359 27.59 6.77 20.67
C PRO A 359 28.46 5.71 21.35
N THR A 360 29.55 5.33 20.68
CA THR A 360 30.51 4.39 21.26
C THR A 360 31.16 5.09 22.46
N ASN A 361 31.29 4.41 23.61
CA ASN A 361 31.80 4.92 24.90
C ASN A 361 33.15 5.70 24.90
N GLN A 362 33.77 5.94 23.74
CA GLN A 362 35.04 6.66 23.60
C GLN A 362 34.88 8.20 23.57
N GLU A 363 33.71 8.76 23.25
CA GLU A 363 33.52 10.22 23.20
C GLU A 363 33.32 10.87 24.59
N VAL A 364 32.93 10.10 25.61
CA VAL A 364 32.72 10.62 26.98
C VAL A 364 34.05 10.93 27.69
N VAL A 365 35.19 10.41 27.21
CA VAL A 365 36.50 10.63 27.83
C VAL A 365 37.16 11.95 27.38
N GLY A 366 36.71 12.53 26.25
CA GLY A 366 37.34 13.73 25.66
C GLY A 366 37.00 15.06 26.35
N GLN A 367 36.00 15.12 27.23
CA GLN A 367 35.57 16.36 27.91
C GLN A 367 36.00 16.47 29.38
N ALA A 368 36.61 15.43 29.97
CA ALA A 368 37.01 15.45 31.38
C ALA A 368 38.41 16.07 31.62
N ASP A 369 39.26 16.21 30.60
CA ASP A 369 40.67 16.62 30.78
C ASP A 369 40.97 18.11 30.50
N SER A 370 39.97 18.96 30.20
CA SER A 370 40.20 20.40 29.95
C SER A 370 40.06 21.30 31.18
N HIS A 371 39.97 20.73 32.39
CA HIS A 371 39.92 21.48 33.66
C HIS A 371 41.01 21.04 34.64
N ARG A 372 42.25 20.89 34.17
CA ARG A 372 43.45 20.97 35.03
C ARG A 372 44.65 21.48 34.23
N VAL A 373 44.80 22.80 34.13
CA VAL A 373 46.08 23.54 34.32
C VAL A 373 45.74 24.91 34.88
#